data_AF-A0A0P9MWK3-F1
#
_entry.id   AF-A0A0P9MWK3-F1
#
_cell.length_a   1.000
_cell.length_b   1.000
_cell.length_c   1.000
_cell.angle_alpha   90.00
_cell.angle_beta   90.00
_cell.angle_gamma   90.00
#
_symmetry.space_group_name_H-M   'P 1'
#
loop_
_entity.id
_entity.type
_entity.pdbx_description
1 polymer ?
#
loop_
_entity_poly.entity_id
_entity_poly.type
_entity_poly.pdbx_seq_one_letter_code
_entity_poly.pdbx_strand_id
1 'polypeptide(L)'
;MSEKEAKDIRGRYLENYIKDFDQTICRMYDNFHDFKQQLFYLNTELSKKHFGFTLGFNQDIQVTDPDEVLTPAEFTYLTEKLNERQQLKEDLRAHAKIVMTLLDHYTEKFGDQHTLNLENYSKVIDYGQIFSRNHIGNFMDTIIYQIERYAPKREEEPKPLVDVHV
;
A
#
# COMPACT_ATOMS: atom_id res chain seq x y z
N MET A 1 -33.50 -3.09 9.89
CA MET A 1 -32.37 -2.18 10.12
C MET A 1 -32.67 -0.89 9.39
N SER A 2 -32.62 0.23 10.08
CA SER A 2 -32.85 1.55 9.49
C SER A 2 -31.63 2.04 8.72
N GLU A 3 -31.84 2.95 7.77
CA GLU A 3 -30.77 3.59 6.99
C GLU A 3 -29.75 4.31 7.90
N LYS A 4 -30.24 4.93 8.99
CA LYS A 4 -29.40 5.56 10.00
C LYS A 4 -28.50 4.56 10.72
N GLU A 5 -29.05 3.43 11.16
CA GLU A 5 -28.27 2.37 11.82
C GLU A 5 -27.19 1.80 10.88
N ALA A 6 -27.51 1.60 9.60
CA ALA A 6 -26.53 1.14 8.62
C ALA A 6 -25.38 2.13 8.41
N LYS A 7 -25.69 3.43 8.33
CA LYS A 7 -24.69 4.50 8.20
C LYS A 7 -23.79 4.59 9.43
N ASP A 8 -24.35 4.47 10.63
CA ASP A 8 -23.59 4.50 11.88
C ASP A 8 -22.67 3.28 12.04
N ILE A 9 -23.10 2.10 11.58
CA ILE A 9 -22.26 0.89 11.53
C ILE A 9 -21.10 1.08 10.55
N ARG A 10 -21.39 1.57 9.32
CA ARG A 10 -20.37 1.83 8.31
C ARG A 10 -19.35 2.87 8.78
N GLY A 11 -19.81 3.94 9.42
CA GLY A 11 -18.93 4.99 9.98
C GLY A 11 -17.94 4.41 10.99
N ARG A 12 -18.42 3.66 11.98
CA ARG A 12 -17.54 3.02 12.98
C ARG A 12 -16.61 1.98 12.38
N TYR A 13 -17.09 1.23 11.38
CA TYR A 13 -16.28 0.27 10.65
C TYR A 13 -15.08 0.98 9.98
N LEU A 14 -15.35 2.04 9.21
CA LEU A 14 -14.30 2.82 8.53
C LEU A 14 -13.35 3.51 9.51
N GLU A 15 -13.85 4.05 10.62
CA GLU A 15 -13.03 4.70 11.65
C GLU A 15 -11.96 3.75 12.22
N ASN A 16 -12.31 2.48 12.45
CA ASN A 16 -11.34 1.48 12.90
C ASN A 16 -10.25 1.23 11.85
N TYR A 17 -10.62 1.10 10.57
CA TYR A 17 -9.64 0.89 9.50
C TYR A 17 -8.73 2.10 9.27
N ILE A 18 -9.24 3.33 9.43
CA ILE A 18 -8.43 4.55 9.34
C ILE A 18 -7.42 4.60 10.49
N LYS A 19 -7.85 4.25 11.71
CA LYS A 19 -6.93 4.18 12.85
C LYS A 19 -5.86 3.11 12.66
N ASP A 20 -6.25 1.93 12.19
CA ASP A 20 -5.32 0.82 11.94
C ASP A 20 -4.36 1.16 10.78
N PHE A 21 -4.83 1.88 9.76
CA PHE A 21 -4.01 2.44 8.68
C PHE A 21 -2.90 3.30 9.26
N ASP A 22 -3.26 4.34 10.03
CA ASP A 22 -2.31 5.31 10.59
C ASP A 22 -1.28 4.65 11.51
N GLN A 23 -1.74 3.72 12.36
CA GLN A 23 -0.83 3.00 13.27
C GLN A 23 0.15 2.11 12.52
N THR A 24 -0.35 1.34 11.55
CA THR A 24 0.46 0.34 10.86
C THR A 24 1.47 1.01 9.93
N ILE A 25 1.07 2.07 9.22
CA ILE A 25 1.99 2.78 8.32
C ILE A 25 3.09 3.53 9.08
N CYS A 26 2.80 4.08 10.27
CA CYS A 26 3.83 4.66 11.14
C CYS A 26 4.83 3.61 11.63
N ARG A 27 4.37 2.42 12.06
CA ARG A 27 5.28 1.32 12.43
C ARG A 27 6.16 0.89 11.26
N MET A 28 5.60 0.79 10.05
CA MET A 28 6.36 0.48 8.85
C MET A 28 7.40 1.56 8.52
N TYR A 29 7.03 2.84 8.64
CA TYR A 29 7.93 3.97 8.44
C TYR A 29 9.12 3.90 9.38
N ASP A 30 8.88 3.73 10.69
CA ASP A 30 9.94 3.65 11.69
C ASP A 30 10.87 2.45 11.43
N ASN A 31 10.30 1.29 11.10
CA ASN A 31 11.07 0.09 10.81
C ASN A 31 11.94 0.24 9.55
N PHE A 32 11.38 0.80 8.47
CA PHE A 32 12.10 1.05 7.23
C PHE A 32 13.17 2.15 7.40
N HIS A 33 12.88 3.17 8.19
CA HIS A 33 13.85 4.21 8.53
C HIS A 33 15.04 3.64 9.31
N ASP A 34 14.80 2.82 10.34
CA ASP A 34 15.84 2.07 11.06
C ASP A 34 16.65 1.18 10.10
N PHE A 35 16.00 0.47 9.17
CA PHE A 35 16.70 -0.30 8.15
C PHE A 35 17.65 0.55 7.31
N LYS A 36 17.19 1.71 6.81
CA LYS A 36 18.03 2.63 6.04
C LYS A 36 19.21 3.18 6.85
N GLN A 37 19.02 3.46 8.14
CA GLN A 37 20.10 3.86 9.04
C GLN A 37 21.14 2.75 9.20
N GLN A 38 20.72 1.51 9.47
CA GLN A 38 21.64 0.37 9.59
C GLN A 38 22.39 0.11 8.28
N LEU A 39 21.69 0.21 7.15
CA LEU A 39 22.28 0.03 5.82
C LEU A 39 23.38 1.08 5.56
N PHE A 40 23.23 2.32 6.02
CA PHE A 40 24.26 3.36 5.87
C PHE A 40 25.60 2.97 6.52
N TYR A 41 25.56 2.32 7.69
CA TYR A 41 26.76 1.85 8.39
C TYR A 41 27.37 0.59 7.76
N LEU A 42 26.55 -0.30 7.20
CA LEU A 42 26.99 -1.58 6.64
C LEU A 42 27.43 -1.48 5.18
N ASN A 43 26.75 -0.64 4.39
CA ASN A 43 27.00 -0.43 2.98
C ASN A 43 26.58 0.98 2.56
N THR A 44 27.49 1.93 2.77
CA THR A 44 27.26 3.36 2.55
C THR A 44 26.84 3.69 1.11
N GLU A 45 27.40 3.02 0.10
CA GLU A 45 27.03 3.28 -1.30
C GLU A 45 25.61 2.81 -1.61
N LEU A 46 25.24 1.59 -1.19
CA LEU A 46 23.89 1.07 -1.37
C LEU A 46 22.85 1.91 -0.61
N SER A 47 23.19 2.41 0.57
CA SER A 47 22.27 3.22 1.38
C SER A 47 21.85 4.53 0.69
N LYS A 48 22.72 5.10 -0.15
CA LYS A 48 22.48 6.33 -0.91
C LYS A 48 21.59 6.10 -2.13
N LYS A 49 21.44 4.86 -2.59
CA LYS A 49 20.60 4.52 -3.73
C LYS A 49 19.11 4.67 -3.36
N HIS A 50 18.33 5.09 -4.34
CA HIS A 50 16.89 5.17 -4.23
C HIS A 50 16.29 3.78 -4.49
N PHE A 51 15.57 3.26 -3.51
CA PHE A 51 14.81 2.03 -3.62
C PHE A 51 13.62 2.10 -2.66
N GLY A 52 12.59 1.35 -2.97
CA GLY A 52 11.42 1.18 -2.12
C GLY A 52 11.13 -0.29 -1.88
N PHE A 53 9.89 -0.53 -1.47
CA PHE A 53 9.39 -1.88 -1.29
C PHE A 53 7.87 -1.89 -1.41
N THR A 54 7.34 -3.08 -1.66
CA THR A 54 5.92 -3.35 -1.82
C THR A 54 5.56 -4.75 -1.34
N LEU A 55 4.27 -5.06 -1.31
CA LEU A 55 3.78 -6.42 -1.05
C LEU A 55 3.81 -7.20 -2.37
N GLY A 56 4.66 -8.23 -2.43
CA GLY A 56 4.69 -9.18 -3.54
C GLY A 56 3.46 -10.08 -3.55
N PHE A 57 3.19 -10.72 -4.69
CA PHE A 57 2.06 -11.65 -4.85
C PHE A 57 2.11 -12.83 -3.87
N ASN A 58 3.32 -13.27 -3.49
CA ASN A 58 3.54 -14.30 -2.46
C ASN A 58 3.38 -13.78 -1.01
N GLN A 59 2.94 -12.54 -0.85
CA GLN A 59 2.81 -11.83 0.43
C GLN A 59 4.13 -11.55 1.15
N ASP A 60 5.27 -11.70 0.47
CA ASP A 60 6.56 -11.28 1.00
C ASP A 60 6.91 -9.87 0.56
N ILE A 61 7.90 -9.27 1.22
CA ILE A 61 8.38 -7.96 0.82
C ILE A 61 9.11 -8.10 -0.51
N GLN A 62 8.74 -7.29 -1.48
CA GLN A 62 9.45 -7.17 -2.75
C GLN A 62 10.09 -5.78 -2.83
N VAL A 63 11.39 -5.72 -3.13
CA VAL A 63 12.09 -4.45 -3.37
C VAL A 63 11.60 -3.81 -4.67
N THR A 64 11.46 -2.49 -4.68
CA THR A 64 11.21 -1.69 -5.88
C THR A 64 12.43 -0.84 -6.19
N ASP A 65 12.75 -0.72 -7.48
CA ASP A 65 13.87 0.07 -8.00
C ASP A 65 13.37 1.01 -9.10
N PRO A 66 12.66 2.08 -8.75
CA PRO A 66 12.01 2.95 -9.74
C PRO A 66 13.00 3.70 -10.63
N ASP A 67 14.26 3.87 -10.19
CA ASP A 67 15.29 4.59 -10.94
C ASP A 67 16.30 3.64 -11.62
N GLU A 68 16.08 2.32 -11.53
CA GLU A 68 16.93 1.27 -12.11
C GLU A 68 18.42 1.39 -11.69
N VAL A 69 18.65 1.73 -10.42
CA VAL A 69 20.00 1.98 -9.87
C VAL A 69 20.61 0.79 -9.13
N LEU A 70 19.81 -0.24 -8.85
CA LEU A 70 20.25 -1.45 -8.15
C LEU A 70 20.83 -2.47 -9.13
N THR A 71 22.01 -2.99 -8.80
CA THR A 71 22.52 -4.21 -9.43
C THR A 71 21.68 -5.42 -9.00
N PRO A 72 21.69 -6.53 -9.75
CA PRO A 72 20.99 -7.75 -9.35
C PRO A 72 21.39 -8.26 -7.96
N ALA A 73 22.67 -8.13 -7.58
CA ALA A 73 23.16 -8.54 -6.27
C ALA A 73 22.61 -7.65 -5.14
N GLU A 74 22.55 -6.33 -5.35
CA GLU A 74 21.97 -5.39 -4.39
C GLU A 74 20.46 -5.61 -4.23
N PHE A 75 19.76 -5.85 -5.34
CA PHE A 75 18.33 -6.16 -5.33
C PHE A 75 18.02 -7.40 -4.49
N THR A 76 18.76 -8.50 -4.72
CA THR A 76 18.64 -9.74 -3.95
C THR A 76 18.96 -9.50 -2.47
N TYR A 77 20.07 -8.84 -2.17
CA TYR A 77 20.48 -8.53 -0.80
C TYR A 77 19.42 -7.72 -0.04
N LEU A 78 18.90 -6.64 -0.64
CA LEU A 78 17.87 -5.81 -0.02
C LEU A 78 16.58 -6.60 0.21
N THR A 79 16.20 -7.44 -0.76
CA THR A 79 15.00 -8.28 -0.65
C THR A 79 15.13 -9.27 0.50
N GLU A 80 16.27 -9.95 0.62
CA GLU A 80 16.54 -10.86 1.74
C GLU A 80 16.51 -10.12 3.08
N LYS A 81 17.22 -8.99 3.19
CA LYS A 81 17.33 -8.24 4.45
C LYS A 81 16.03 -7.60 4.91
N LEU A 82 15.18 -7.16 4.00
CA LEU A 82 13.84 -6.69 4.37
C LEU A 82 12.95 -7.85 4.83
N ASN A 83 13.03 -9.02 4.18
CA ASN A 83 12.22 -10.18 4.57
C ASN A 83 12.63 -10.84 5.89
N GLU A 84 13.88 -10.64 6.34
CA GLU A 84 14.33 -10.99 7.70
C GLU A 84 13.61 -10.16 8.79
N ARG A 85 13.05 -8.99 8.45
CA ARG A 85 12.33 -8.11 9.38
C ARG A 85 10.87 -8.54 9.53
N GLN A 86 10.64 -9.51 10.42
CA GLN A 86 9.32 -10.12 10.62
C GLN A 86 8.21 -9.09 10.91
N GLN A 87 8.46 -8.12 11.79
CA GLN A 87 7.48 -7.07 12.12
C GLN A 87 7.10 -6.23 10.90
N LEU A 88 8.07 -5.82 10.07
CA LEU A 88 7.81 -5.06 8.85
C LEU A 88 6.95 -5.85 7.86
N LYS A 89 7.22 -7.16 7.73
CA LYS A 89 6.47 -8.05 6.85
C LYS A 89 5.02 -8.23 7.33
N GLU A 90 4.81 -8.40 8.62
CA GLU A 90 3.48 -8.50 9.22
C GLU A 90 2.68 -7.20 9.07
N ASP A 91 3.31 -6.07 9.39
CA ASP A 91 2.69 -4.75 9.23
C ASP A 91 2.39 -4.45 7.76
N LEU A 92 3.27 -4.78 6.82
CA LEU A 92 3.02 -4.62 5.38
C LEU A 92 1.80 -5.42 4.92
N ARG A 93 1.67 -6.69 5.34
CA ARG A 93 0.52 -7.53 5.00
C ARG A 93 -0.78 -6.97 5.57
N ALA A 94 -0.75 -6.57 6.84
CA ALA A 94 -1.90 -5.95 7.50
C ALA A 94 -2.31 -4.65 6.81
N HIS A 95 -1.34 -3.79 6.53
CA HIS A 95 -1.56 -2.50 5.90
C HIS A 95 -2.09 -2.64 4.47
N ALA A 96 -1.54 -3.56 3.66
CA ALA A 96 -2.05 -3.81 2.33
C ALA A 96 -3.52 -4.25 2.34
N LYS A 97 -3.89 -5.12 3.29
CA LYS A 97 -5.28 -5.50 3.52
C LYS A 97 -6.15 -4.30 3.89
N ILE A 98 -5.68 -3.42 4.77
CA ILE A 98 -6.39 -2.20 5.15
C ILE A 98 -6.60 -1.29 3.93
N VAL A 99 -5.58 -1.09 3.10
CA VAL A 99 -5.68 -0.26 1.89
C VAL A 99 -6.71 -0.82 0.92
N MET A 100 -6.67 -2.12 0.64
CA MET A 100 -7.66 -2.77 -0.25
C MET A 100 -9.09 -2.62 0.31
N THR A 101 -9.28 -2.87 1.62
CA THR A 101 -10.58 -2.67 2.28
C THR A 101 -11.06 -1.22 2.23
N LEU A 102 -10.18 -0.24 2.46
CA LEU A 102 -10.54 1.17 2.41
C LEU A 102 -10.89 1.60 0.99
N LEU A 103 -10.19 1.12 -0.04
CA LEU A 103 -10.56 1.35 -1.43
C LEU A 103 -11.97 0.82 -1.75
N ASP A 104 -12.32 -0.38 -1.27
CA ASP A 104 -13.61 -0.99 -1.56
C ASP A 104 -14.79 -0.36 -0.79
N HIS A 105 -14.54 0.20 0.40
CA HIS A 105 -15.60 0.63 1.30
C HIS A 105 -15.64 2.13 1.61
N TYR A 106 -14.56 2.87 1.35
CA TYR A 106 -14.46 4.32 1.58
C TYR A 106 -14.46 5.11 0.28
N THR A 107 -15.49 4.87 -0.53
CA THR A 107 -15.65 5.46 -1.87
C THR A 107 -15.70 6.99 -1.87
N GLU A 108 -16.12 7.63 -0.77
CA GLU A 108 -16.10 9.10 -0.65
C GLU A 108 -14.67 9.66 -0.65
N LYS A 109 -13.68 8.86 -0.26
CA LYS A 109 -12.27 9.26 -0.19
C LYS A 109 -11.43 8.69 -1.34
N PHE A 110 -11.68 7.44 -1.74
CA PHE A 110 -10.91 6.75 -2.78
C PHE A 110 -11.56 6.77 -4.17
N GLY A 111 -12.84 7.13 -4.27
CA GLY A 111 -13.64 6.88 -5.47
C GLY A 111 -13.96 5.40 -5.67
N ASP A 112 -14.60 5.07 -6.79
CA ASP A 112 -15.02 3.71 -7.18
C ASP A 112 -14.47 3.25 -8.54
N GLN A 113 -13.56 4.05 -9.12
CA GLN A 113 -13.08 3.89 -10.49
C GLN A 113 -11.96 2.86 -10.64
N HIS A 114 -11.29 2.48 -9.56
CA HIS A 114 -10.09 1.64 -9.59
C HIS A 114 -10.25 0.39 -8.73
N THR A 115 -9.46 -0.63 -9.04
CA THR A 115 -9.37 -1.87 -8.25
C THR A 115 -7.95 -2.16 -7.84
N LEU A 116 -7.76 -2.53 -6.58
CA LEU A 116 -6.47 -2.96 -6.04
C LEU A 116 -6.65 -4.34 -5.40
N ASN A 117 -5.81 -5.29 -5.79
CA ASN A 117 -5.80 -6.65 -5.28
C ASN A 117 -4.36 -7.17 -5.23
N LEU A 118 -4.15 -8.38 -4.72
CA LEU A 118 -2.80 -8.93 -4.56
C LEU A 118 -2.04 -9.12 -5.89
N GLU A 119 -2.74 -9.31 -7.01
CA GLU A 119 -2.12 -9.51 -8.33
C GLU A 119 -1.51 -8.24 -8.91
N ASN A 120 -2.10 -7.08 -8.57
CA ASN A 120 -1.65 -5.78 -9.07
C ASN A 120 -0.97 -4.91 -8.00
N TYR A 121 -1.03 -5.29 -6.71
CA TYR A 121 -0.52 -4.46 -5.59
C TYR A 121 0.92 -3.99 -5.80
N SER A 122 1.82 -4.91 -6.16
CA SER A 122 3.25 -4.61 -6.33
C SER A 122 3.56 -3.68 -7.50
N LYS A 123 2.63 -3.52 -8.44
CA LYS A 123 2.74 -2.61 -9.59
C LYS A 123 2.19 -1.22 -9.29
N VAL A 124 1.38 -1.09 -8.23
CA VAL A 124 0.66 0.13 -7.89
C VAL A 124 1.31 0.83 -6.71
N ILE A 125 1.55 0.10 -5.63
CA ILE A 125 1.99 0.67 -4.36
C ILE A 125 3.50 0.54 -4.18
N ASP A 126 4.17 1.65 -3.88
CA ASP A 126 5.58 1.71 -3.50
C ASP A 126 5.72 2.50 -2.20
N TYR A 127 6.06 1.80 -1.10
CA TYR A 127 6.21 2.38 0.22
C TYR A 127 7.46 3.26 0.36
N GLY A 128 8.52 2.99 -0.40
CA GLY A 128 9.71 3.84 -0.39
C GLY A 128 9.40 5.23 -0.92
N GLN A 129 8.62 5.31 -2.00
CA GLN A 129 8.13 6.58 -2.55
C GLN A 129 7.14 7.27 -1.60
N ILE A 130 6.26 6.50 -0.93
CA ILE A 130 5.33 7.05 0.06
C ILE A 130 6.10 7.71 1.21
N PHE A 131 7.13 7.04 1.73
CA PHE A 131 7.92 7.52 2.86
C PHE A 131 8.88 8.65 2.50
N SER A 132 9.39 8.70 1.26
CA SER A 132 10.30 9.77 0.83
C SER A 132 9.57 11.08 0.50
N ARG A 133 8.30 11.02 0.07
CA ARG A 133 7.51 12.19 -0.32
C ARG A 133 6.77 12.87 0.83
N ASN A 134 6.72 12.24 2.01
CA ASN A 134 5.88 12.70 3.11
C ASN A 134 6.68 12.99 4.38
N HIS A 135 7.05 14.26 4.56
CA HIS A 135 7.57 14.75 5.84
C HIS A 135 6.45 15.18 6.81
N ILE A 136 5.18 15.25 6.35
CA ILE A 136 4.05 15.87 7.07
C ILE A 136 2.93 14.85 7.40
N GLY A 137 3.13 13.56 7.10
CA GLY A 137 2.23 12.48 7.55
C GLY A 137 0.95 12.28 6.72
N ASN A 138 0.87 12.78 5.49
CA ASN A 138 -0.30 12.57 4.62
C ASN A 138 -0.16 11.29 3.76
N PHE A 139 0.05 10.15 4.42
CA PHE A 139 0.32 8.90 3.73
C PHE A 139 -0.88 8.40 2.92
N MET A 140 -2.10 8.62 3.41
CA MET A 140 -3.32 8.19 2.73
C MET A 140 -3.47 8.85 1.36
N ASP A 141 -3.25 10.17 1.26
CA ASP A 141 -3.36 10.87 -0.03
C ASP A 141 -2.26 10.43 -1.02
N THR A 142 -1.09 10.00 -0.53
CA THR A 142 -0.04 9.47 -1.41
C THR A 142 -0.36 8.07 -1.93
N ILE A 143 -1.03 7.26 -1.10
CA ILE A 143 -1.55 5.96 -1.53
C ILE A 143 -2.66 6.15 -2.56
N ILE A 144 -3.59 7.07 -2.31
CA ILE A 144 -4.64 7.42 -3.28
C ILE A 144 -4.01 7.86 -4.60
N TYR A 145 -3.01 8.75 -4.56
CA TYR A 145 -2.29 9.19 -5.74
C TYR A 145 -1.66 8.03 -6.54
N GLN A 146 -1.05 7.05 -5.85
CA GLN A 146 -0.49 5.88 -6.52
C GLN A 146 -1.58 4.99 -7.14
N ILE A 147 -2.72 4.81 -6.46
CA ILE A 147 -3.87 4.07 -6.98
C ILE A 147 -4.43 4.75 -8.23
N GLU A 148 -4.74 6.04 -8.17
CA GLU A 148 -5.28 6.80 -9.30
C GLU A 148 -4.38 6.75 -10.54
N ARG A 149 -3.05 6.71 -10.32
CA ARG A 149 -2.07 6.76 -11.40
C ARG A 149 -1.75 5.40 -12.01
N TYR A 150 -1.76 4.34 -11.20
CA TYR A 150 -1.20 3.04 -11.60
C TYR A 150 -2.19 1.87 -11.50
N ALA A 151 -3.27 1.99 -10.72
CA ALA A 151 -4.23 0.90 -10.59
C ALA A 151 -5.12 0.79 -11.84
N PRO A 152 -5.45 -0.44 -12.27
CA PRO A 152 -6.40 -0.64 -13.37
C PRO A 152 -7.76 -0.05 -12.99
N LYS A 153 -8.49 0.39 -14.02
CA LYS A 153 -9.89 0.79 -13.86
C LYS A 153 -10.74 -0.42 -13.51
N ARG A 154 -11.73 -0.21 -12.64
CA ARG A 154 -12.76 -1.19 -12.34
C ARG A 154 -13.53 -1.46 -13.63
N GLU A 155 -13.67 -2.73 -14.00
CA GLU A 155 -14.53 -3.11 -15.12
C GLU A 155 -15.96 -2.69 -14.77
N GLU A 156 -16.62 -1.95 -15.66
CA GLU A 156 -18.05 -1.67 -15.49
C GLU A 156 -18.81 -3.00 -15.59
N GLU A 157 -19.61 -3.35 -14.58
CA GLU A 157 -20.54 -4.46 -14.73
C GLU A 157 -21.38 -4.19 -15.99
N PRO A 158 -21.47 -5.15 -16.94
CA PRO A 158 -22.27 -4.96 -18.13
C PRO A 158 -23.70 -4.69 -17.68
N LYS A 159 -24.20 -3.46 -17.95
CA LYS A 159 -25.59 -3.09 -17.70
C LYS A 159 -26.49 -4.16 -18.35
N PRO A 160 -27.46 -4.74 -17.63
CA PRO A 160 -28.35 -5.73 -18.22
C PRO A 160 -29.04 -5.11 -19.43
N LEU A 161 -28.86 -5.72 -20.61
CA LEU A 161 -29.37 -5.23 -21.89
C LEU A 161 -30.89 -5.40 -22.08
N VAL A 162 -31.64 -5.73 -21.02
CA VAL A 162 -33.07 -6.00 -21.15
C VAL A 162 -33.83 -5.36 -20.00
N ASP A 163 -34.54 -4.28 -20.31
CA ASP A 163 -35.70 -3.83 -19.53
C ASP A 163 -36.72 -4.97 -19.53
N VAL A 164 -36.74 -5.78 -18.47
CA VAL A 164 -37.85 -6.70 -18.23
C VAL A 164 -38.97 -5.88 -17.61
N HIS A 165 -39.68 -5.12 -18.45
CA HIS A 165 -41.02 -4.66 -18.12
C HIS A 165 -41.95 -5.88 -18.14
N VAL A 166 -42.49 -6.24 -16.97
CA VAL A 166 -43.64 -7.15 -16.81
C VAL A 166 -44.85 -6.32 -16.43
#